data_AF-A0A850KJ18-F1
#
_entry.id   AF-A0A850KJ18-F1
#
_cell.length_a   1.000
_cell.length_b   1.000
_cell.length_c   1.000
_cell.angle_alpha   90.00
_cell.angle_beta   90.00
_cell.angle_gamma   90.00
#
_symmetry.space_group_name_H-M   'P 1'
#
loop_
_entity.id
_entity.type
_entity.pdbx_description
1 polymer ?
#
loop_
_entity_poly.entity_id
_entity_poly.type
_entity_poly.pdbx_seq_one_letter_code
_entity_poly.pdbx_strand_id
1 'polypeptide(L)' 'MSNARPALRFSTPVPLSTLEAFLDKECASEWKLKLEGIAEDLNQKVVVISFGDQQDMSTFKAKYPALKKQHTR' A
#
# COMPACT_ATOMS: atom_id res chain seq x y z
N MET A 1 9.88 6.67 -23.64
CA MET A 1 8.77 5.90 -23.04
C MET A 1 8.77 6.20 -21.56
N SER A 2 7.66 6.67 -20.99
CA SER A 2 7.59 7.00 -19.57
C SER A 2 7.71 5.72 -18.75
N ASN A 3 8.88 5.44 -18.18
CA ASN A 3 9.10 4.40 -17.15
C ASN A 3 8.43 4.86 -15.84
N ALA A 4 7.12 5.10 -15.88
CA ALA A 4 6.35 5.37 -14.68
C ALA A 4 6.26 4.05 -13.92
N ARG A 5 6.96 3.96 -12.79
CA ARG A 5 6.86 2.81 -11.89
C ARG A 5 5.38 2.59 -11.53
N PRO A 6 4.89 1.33 -11.51
CA PRO A 6 3.53 1.04 -11.09
C PRO A 6 3.28 1.65 -9.72
N ALA A 7 2.21 2.45 -9.59
CA ALA A 7 1.88 3.11 -8.33
C ALA A 7 0.40 2.97 -8.00
N LEU A 8 0.10 2.81 -6.72
CA LEU A 8 -1.26 2.70 -6.21
C LEU A 8 -1.48 3.75 -5.13
N ARG A 9 -2.44 4.64 -5.38
CA ARG A 9 -2.94 5.62 -4.40
C ARG A 9 -4.24 5.12 -3.81
N PHE A 10 -4.33 5.04 -2.48
CA PHE A 10 -5.54 4.58 -1.80
C PHE A 10 -5.60 5.04 -0.34
N SER A 11 -6.81 5.04 0.22
CA SER A 11 -7.05 5.28 1.64
C SER A 11 -7.04 3.97 2.43
N THR A 12 -6.39 3.99 3.60
CA THR A 12 -6.21 2.82 4.45
C THR A 12 -6.36 3.16 5.93
N PRO A 13 -7.10 2.34 6.70
CA PRO A 13 -7.07 2.38 8.16
C PRO A 13 -5.86 1.65 8.74
N VAL A 14 -5.14 0.86 7.93
CA VAL A 14 -4.01 0.04 8.37
C VAL A 14 -2.86 0.96 8.81
N PRO A 15 -2.18 0.67 9.95
CA PRO A 15 -0.97 1.38 10.35
C PRO A 15 0.11 1.32 9.26
N LEU A 16 0.89 2.39 9.11
CA LEU A 16 1.96 2.43 8.10
C LEU A 16 3.01 1.34 8.35
N SER A 17 3.41 1.13 9.60
CA SER A 17 4.34 0.06 9.97
C SER A 17 3.86 -1.33 9.55
N THR A 18 2.56 -1.59 9.68
CA THR A 18 1.94 -2.85 9.23
C THR A 18 1.94 -2.97 7.70
N LEU A 19 1.72 -1.86 6.99
CA LEU A 19 1.81 -1.82 5.53
C LEU A 19 3.24 -2.06 5.04
N GLU A 20 4.23 -1.41 5.67
CA GLU A 20 5.65 -1.59 5.35
C GLU A 20 6.08 -3.04 5.58
N ALA A 21 5.77 -3.60 6.74
CA ALA A 21 6.06 -5.02 7.03
C ALA A 21 5.35 -5.99 6.06
N PHE A 22 4.14 -5.64 5.62
CA PHE A 22 3.43 -6.42 4.61
C PHE A 22 4.10 -6.35 3.24
N LEU A 23 4.54 -5.15 2.82
CA LEU A 23 5.26 -4.96 1.57
C LEU A 23 6.61 -5.68 1.59
N ASP A 24 7.37 -5.61 2.68
CA ASP A 24 8.63 -6.33 2.84
C ASP A 24 8.47 -7.85 2.76
N LYS A 25 7.32 -8.37 3.16
CA LYS A 25 7.02 -9.80 3.11
C LYS A 25 6.54 -10.27 1.73
N GLU A 26 5.78 -9.43 1.04
CA GLU A 26 4.98 -9.83 -0.13
C GLU A 26 5.54 -9.32 -1.46
N CYS A 27 6.32 -8.24 -1.45
CA CYS A 27 6.98 -7.71 -2.64
C CYS A 27 8.38 -8.29 -2.76
N ALA A 28 8.72 -8.80 -3.95
CA ALA A 28 10.06 -9.31 -4.22
C ALA A 28 11.02 -8.20 -4.67
N SER A 29 10.49 -7.13 -5.24
CA SER A 29 11.24 -6.00 -5.76
C SER A 29 11.20 -4.79 -4.82
N GLU A 30 12.03 -3.77 -5.09
CA GLU A 30 12.03 -2.52 -4.33
C GLU A 30 10.65 -1.84 -4.36
N TRP A 31 10.20 -1.36 -3.20
CA TRP A 31 8.95 -0.62 -3.06
C TRP A 31 9.20 0.73 -2.37
N LYS A 32 8.29 1.68 -2.56
CA LYS A 32 8.30 2.97 -1.87
C LYS A 32 6.91 3.33 -1.39
N LEU A 33 6.76 3.54 -0.08
CA LEU A 33 5.53 4.04 0.53
C LEU A 33 5.67 5.54 0.80
N LYS A 34 4.64 6.30 0.45
CA LYS A 34 4.53 7.73 0.73
C LYS A 34 3.18 8.00 1.40
N LEU A 35 3.19 8.67 2.55
CA LEU A 35 1.99 9.23 3.16
C LEU A 35 1.68 10.56 2.47
N GLU A 36 0.46 10.71 1.96
CA GLU A 36 -0.01 11.95 1.33
C GLU A 36 -0.97 12.76 2.18
N GLY A 37 -1.66 12.11 3.12
CA GLY A 37 -2.58 12.80 4.01
C GLY A 37 -3.18 11.89 5.06
N ILE A 38 -3.76 12.51 6.08
CA ILE A 38 -4.51 11.83 7.14
C ILE A 38 -5.93 12.39 7.10
N ALA A 39 -6.91 11.52 6.93
CA ALA A 39 -8.31 11.85 7.10
C ALA A 39 -8.67 11.63 8.58
N GLU A 40 -8.51 12.69 9.37
CA GLU A 40 -8.69 12.67 10.83
C GLU A 40 -10.09 12.18 11.23
N ASP A 41 -11.12 12.56 10.47
CA ASP A 41 -12.51 12.20 10.75
C ASP A 41 -12.81 10.70 10.62
N LEU A 42 -12.00 9.96 9.85
CA LEU A 42 -12.24 8.56 9.50
C LEU A 42 -11.17 7.60 10.03
N ASN A 43 -10.17 8.10 10.77
CA ASN A 43 -8.97 7.35 11.15
C ASN A 43 -8.26 6.69 9.95
N GLN A 44 -8.39 7.28 8.74
CA GLN A 44 -7.81 6.76 7.51
C GLN A 44 -6.61 7.60 7.09
N LYS A 45 -5.68 6.97 6.38
CA LYS A 45 -4.47 7.58 5.82
C LYS A 45 -4.54 7.43 4.32
N VAL A 46 -4.24 8.49 3.58
CA VAL A 46 -4.07 8.42 2.12
C VAL A 46 -2.59 8.12 1.86
N VAL A 47 -2.33 6.99 1.24
CA VAL A 47 -0.97 6.54 0.92
C VAL A 47 -0.82 6.31 -0.57
N VAL A 48 0.41 6.45 -1.04
CA VAL A 48 0.86 6.06 -2.37
C VAL A 48 1.96 5.03 -2.21
N ILE A 49 1.76 3.85 -2.82
CA ILE A 49 2.78 2.81 -2.90
C ILE A 49 3.27 2.73 -4.33
N SER A 50 4.56 2.93 -4.55
CA SER A 50 5.24 2.64 -5.82
C SER A 50 5.90 1.27 -5.73
N PHE A 51 5.66 0.43 -6.73
CA PHE A 51 6.18 -0.93 -6.82
C PHE A 51 7.32 -0.98 -7.83
N GLY A 52 8.25 -1.92 -7.63
CA GLY A 52 9.34 -2.18 -8.56
C GLY A 52 8.85 -2.76 -9.88
N ASP A 53 7.81 -3.59 -9.81
CA ASP A 53 7.19 -4.21 -10.97
C ASP A 53 5.65 -4.34 -10.84
N GLN A 54 5.02 -4.80 -11.90
CA GLN A 54 3.57 -4.96 -11.99
C GLN A 54 3.06 -6.22 -11.26
N GLN A 55 3.92 -7.20 -11.03
CA GLN A 55 3.58 -8.44 -10.34
C GLN A 55 3.37 -8.16 -8.84
N ASP A 56 4.27 -7.40 -8.22
CA ASP A 56 4.18 -6.96 -6.83
C ASP A 56 2.93 -6.12 -6.58
N MET A 57 2.61 -5.18 -7.48
CA MET A 57 1.36 -4.42 -7.41
C MET A 57 0.13 -5.35 -7.46
N SER A 58 0.18 -6.41 -8.27
CA SER A 58 -0.92 -7.36 -8.42
C SER A 58 -1.07 -8.25 -7.17
N THR A 59 0.04 -8.74 -6.61
CA THR A 59 0.09 -9.46 -5.33
C THR A 59 -0.47 -8.60 -4.21
N PHE A 60 -0.05 -7.34 -4.12
CA PHE A 60 -0.55 -6.38 -3.16
C PHE A 60 -2.07 -6.22 -3.28
N LYS A 61 -2.59 -5.96 -4.49
CA LYS A 61 -4.03 -5.79 -4.73
C LYS A 61 -4.85 -7.03 -4.34
N ALA A 62 -4.32 -8.23 -4.56
CA ALA A 62 -5.00 -9.47 -4.22
C ALA A 62 -5.06 -9.73 -2.70
N LYS A 63 -3.97 -9.43 -1.99
CA LYS A 63 -3.81 -9.78 -0.56
C LYS A 63 -4.19 -8.66 0.41
N TYR A 64 -4.04 -7.40 0.00
CA TYR A 64 -4.35 -6.22 0.82
C TYR A 64 -5.79 -6.20 1.39
N PRO A 65 -6.84 -6.62 0.66
CA PRO A 65 -8.19 -6.67 1.24
C PRO A 65 -8.30 -7.54 2.50
N ALA A 66 -7.54 -8.64 2.59
CA ALA A 66 -7.51 -9.49 3.77
C ALA A 66 -6.82 -8.78 4.94
N LEU A 67 -5.71 -8.07 4.70
CA LEU A 67 -5.04 -7.24 5.70
C LEU A 67 -5.94 -6.10 6.19
N LYS A 68 -6.62 -5.43 5.27
CA LYS A 68 -7.53 -4.32 5.57
C LYS A 68 -8.67 -4.78 6.47
N LYS A 69 -9.28 -5.95 6.20
CA LYS A 69 -10.36 -6.52 7.02
C LYS A 69 -9.98 -6.71 8.49
N GLN A 70 -8.72 -6.98 8.80
CA GLN A 70 -8.24 -7.11 10.19
C GLN A 70 -8.18 -5.76 10.93
N HIS A 71 -8.25 -4.63 10.21
CA HIS A 71 -8.07 -3.28 10.73
C HIS A 71 -9.28 -2.37 10.52
N THR A 72 -10.28 -2.80 9.73
CA THR A 72 -11.63 -2.26 9.76
C THR A 72 -12.42 -3.00 10.84
N ARG A 73 -12.70 -2.31 11.96
CA ARG A 73 -13.71 -2.74 12.92
C ARG A 73 -15.11 -2.70 12.33
#